data_AF-C6M6I0-F1
#
_entry.id   AF-C6M6I0-F1
#
_cell.length_a   1.000
_cell.length_b   1.000
_cell.length_c   1.000
_cell.angle_alpha   90.00
_cell.angle_beta   90.00
_cell.angle_gamma   90.00
#
_symmetry.space_group_name_H-M   'P 1'
#
loop_
_entity.id
_entity.type
_entity.pdbx_description
1 polymer ?
#
loop_
_entity_poly.entity_id
_entity_poly.type
_entity_poly.pdbx_seq_one_letter_code
_entity_poly.pdbx_strand_id
1 'polypeptide(L)'
;MEIKDIPQDDSESYHGHLKVIYGTRDGHYEAGTSSGWQDEAYATEMAVAELDEQTRAAREAVARGEYSPLYYHMFRFRHDEAGLAMAAGVWKWQLRRHLRPEIFAKLPDKTLQKYADALQISIDELKRTDAD
;
A
#
# COMPACT_ATOMS: atom_id res chain seq x y z
N MET A 1 -8.22 -25.81 14.34
CA MET A 1 -9.60 -25.32 14.46
C MET A 1 -10.48 -26.45 13.96
N GLU A 2 -11.43 -26.92 14.77
CA GLU A 2 -12.39 -27.91 14.26
C GLU A 2 -13.28 -27.26 13.20
N ILE A 3 -13.80 -28.03 12.24
CA ILE A 3 -14.67 -27.49 11.17
C ILE A 3 -15.86 -26.71 11.74
N LYS A 4 -16.42 -27.17 12.86
CA LYS A 4 -17.54 -26.52 13.55
C LYS A 4 -17.19 -25.18 14.22
N ASP A 5 -15.90 -24.92 14.42
CA ASP A 5 -15.39 -23.70 15.07
C ASP A 5 -14.95 -22.67 14.01
N ILE A 6 -15.17 -22.93 12.71
CA ILE A 6 -14.87 -21.98 11.64
C ILE A 6 -15.84 -20.78 11.76
N PRO A 7 -15.32 -19.55 11.94
CA PRO A 7 -16.14 -18.35 12.12
C PRO A 7 -17.10 -18.10 10.96
N GLN A 8 -18.29 -17.57 11.27
CA GLN A 8 -19.33 -17.16 10.32
C GLN A 8 -19.79 -15.75 10.67
N ASP A 9 -18.84 -14.86 10.93
CA ASP A 9 -19.12 -13.55 11.53
C ASP A 9 -19.66 -12.53 10.52
N ASP A 10 -19.97 -12.96 9.29
CA ASP A 10 -20.54 -12.13 8.21
C ASP A 10 -19.77 -10.82 7.99
N SER A 11 -18.44 -10.96 7.88
CA SER A 11 -17.52 -9.84 7.76
C SER A 11 -17.84 -8.96 6.55
N GLU A 12 -17.98 -7.65 6.75
CA GLU A 12 -18.23 -6.70 5.66
C GLU A 12 -17.14 -6.74 4.59
N SER A 13 -15.89 -6.97 4.99
CA SER A 13 -14.74 -7.06 4.08
C SER A 13 -14.82 -8.21 3.07
N TYR A 14 -15.70 -9.20 3.32
CA TYR A 14 -15.89 -10.33 2.42
C TYR A 14 -16.99 -10.05 1.38
N HIS A 15 -17.73 -8.94 1.50
CA HIS A 15 -18.77 -8.51 0.56
C HIS A 15 -19.78 -9.62 0.19
N GLY A 16 -20.16 -10.44 1.17
CA GLY A 16 -21.09 -11.57 0.97
C GLY A 16 -20.49 -12.80 0.29
N HIS A 17 -19.19 -12.81 0.01
CA HIS A 17 -18.46 -13.99 -0.46
C HIS A 17 -18.03 -14.88 0.71
N LEU A 18 -17.89 -16.19 0.43
CA LEU A 18 -17.38 -17.16 1.39
C LEU A 18 -15.94 -17.51 1.04
N LYS A 19 -15.04 -17.50 2.03
CA LYS A 19 -13.69 -18.06 1.88
C LYS A 19 -13.69 -19.54 2.24
N VAL A 20 -12.94 -20.34 1.48
CA VAL A 20 -12.65 -21.73 1.86
C VAL A 20 -11.55 -21.72 2.93
N ILE A 21 -11.84 -22.32 4.08
CA ILE A 21 -10.91 -22.48 5.19
C ILE A 21 -10.78 -23.98 5.50
N TYR A 22 -9.55 -24.46 5.67
CA TYR A 22 -9.31 -25.85 6.06
C TYR A 22 -9.28 -25.98 7.58
N GLY A 23 -10.19 -26.80 8.11
CA GLY A 23 -10.26 -27.17 9.52
C GLY A 23 -10.01 -28.67 9.72
N THR A 24 -10.04 -29.12 10.96
CA THR A 24 -9.97 -30.55 11.31
C THR A 24 -11.34 -31.10 11.67
N ARG A 25 -11.57 -32.36 11.36
CA ARG A 25 -12.65 -33.18 11.92
C ARG A 25 -12.06 -34.54 12.25
N ASP A 26 -12.11 -34.93 13.51
CA ASP A 26 -11.53 -36.20 13.99
C ASP A 26 -10.05 -36.39 13.59
N GLY A 27 -9.27 -35.30 13.58
CA GLY A 27 -7.85 -35.31 13.22
C GLY A 27 -7.55 -35.33 11.72
N HIS A 28 -8.57 -35.33 10.85
CA HIS A 28 -8.42 -35.24 9.40
C HIS A 28 -8.74 -33.83 8.89
N TYR A 29 -7.96 -33.33 7.93
CA TYR A 29 -8.21 -32.03 7.31
C TYR A 29 -9.40 -32.10 6.35
N GLU A 30 -10.30 -31.12 6.46
CA GLU A 30 -11.48 -30.97 5.61
C GLU A 30 -11.65 -29.49 5.24
N ALA A 31 -12.28 -29.23 4.09
CA ALA A 31 -12.63 -27.88 3.67
C ALA A 31 -13.97 -27.46 4.29
N GLY A 32 -13.99 -26.29 4.93
CA GLY A 32 -15.20 -25.58 5.32
C GLY A 32 -15.25 -24.21 4.64
N THR A 33 -16.38 -23.55 4.73
CA THR A 33 -16.55 -22.15 4.28
C THR A 33 -16.68 -21.23 5.48
N SER A 34 -16.19 -20.00 5.37
CA SER A 34 -16.37 -18.94 6.36
C SER A 34 -16.96 -17.70 5.69
N SER A 35 -18.00 -17.11 6.29
CA SER A 35 -18.48 -15.78 5.94
C SER A 35 -17.66 -14.64 6.55
N GLY A 36 -16.61 -14.98 7.29
CA GLY A 36 -15.66 -14.04 7.85
C GLY A 36 -15.35 -14.29 9.31
N TRP A 37 -14.29 -13.65 9.77
CA TRP A 37 -13.89 -13.59 11.17
C TRP A 37 -13.71 -12.12 11.55
N GLN A 38 -14.47 -11.67 12.55
CA GLN A 38 -14.54 -10.25 12.90
C GLN A 38 -13.18 -9.69 13.37
N ASP A 39 -12.36 -10.50 14.04
CA ASP A 39 -11.03 -10.08 14.47
C ASP A 39 -10.08 -9.90 13.26
N GLU A 40 -10.16 -10.77 12.25
CA GLU A 40 -9.41 -10.62 10.99
C GLU A 40 -9.85 -9.35 10.26
N ALA A 41 -11.16 -9.10 10.20
CA ALA A 41 -11.74 -7.93 9.56
C ALA A 41 -11.26 -6.63 10.22
N TYR A 42 -11.36 -6.55 11.54
CA TYR A 42 -10.89 -5.40 12.32
C TYR A 42 -9.39 -5.15 12.14
N ALA A 43 -8.56 -6.20 12.22
CA ALA A 43 -7.12 -6.06 11.99
C ALA A 43 -6.82 -5.54 10.57
N THR A 44 -7.58 -6.00 9.57
CA THR A 44 -7.45 -5.56 8.17
C THR A 44 -7.84 -4.09 8.01
N GLU A 45 -8.96 -3.67 8.59
CA GLU A 45 -9.41 -2.27 8.59
C GLU A 45 -8.39 -1.34 9.24
N MET A 46 -7.85 -1.74 10.39
CA MET A 46 -6.80 -0.99 11.08
C MET A 46 -5.55 -0.83 10.20
N ALA A 47 -5.13 -1.88 9.50
CA ALA A 47 -3.99 -1.82 8.59
C ALA A 47 -4.26 -0.87 7.41
N VAL A 48 -5.47 -0.89 6.84
CA VAL A 48 -5.86 0.06 5.76
C VAL A 48 -5.82 1.50 6.28
N ALA A 49 -6.40 1.75 7.45
CA ALA A 49 -6.42 3.08 8.07
C ALA A 49 -5.00 3.62 8.34
N GLU A 50 -4.07 2.76 8.78
CA GLU A 50 -2.67 3.14 8.97
C GLU A 50 -1.99 3.57 7.66
N LEU A 51 -2.23 2.84 6.57
CA LEU A 51 -1.66 3.20 5.26
C LEU A 51 -2.25 4.51 4.71
N ASP A 52 -3.53 4.77 4.97
CA ASP A 52 -4.19 6.02 4.60
C ASP A 52 -3.64 7.20 5.41
N GLU A 53 -3.39 6.99 6.70
CA GLU A 53 -2.73 7.97 7.55
C GLU A 53 -1.32 8.31 7.07
N GLN A 54 -0.52 7.30 6.70
CA GLN A 54 0.81 7.51 6.12
C GLN A 54 0.74 8.35 4.83
N THR A 55 -0.25 8.07 3.98
CA THR A 55 -0.45 8.82 2.73
C THR A 55 -0.84 10.28 3.00
N ARG A 56 -1.73 10.51 3.97
CA ARG A 56 -2.13 11.85 4.40
C ARG A 56 -0.95 12.63 5.00
N ALA A 57 -0.22 12.03 5.93
CA ALA A 57 0.96 12.65 6.54
C ALA A 57 2.03 13.00 5.49
N ALA A 58 2.25 12.14 4.50
CA ALA A 58 3.16 12.41 3.40
C ALA A 58 2.70 13.60 2.55
N ARG A 59 1.40 13.69 2.23
CA ARG A 59 0.82 14.84 1.51
C ARG A 59 1.05 16.15 2.26
N GLU A 60 0.80 16.16 3.57
CA GLU A 60 1.02 17.33 4.42
C GLU A 60 2.50 17.73 4.48
N ALA A 61 3.42 16.76 4.57
CA ALA A 61 4.84 17.03 4.59
C ALA A 61 5.35 17.63 3.27
N VAL A 62 4.79 17.21 2.12
CA VAL A 62 5.07 17.85 0.84
C VAL A 62 4.49 19.27 0.79
N ALA A 63 3.27 19.48 1.29
CA ALA A 63 2.66 20.81 1.36
C ALA A 63 3.46 21.79 2.24
N ARG A 64 4.16 21.29 3.27
CA ARG A 64 5.10 22.08 4.09
C ARG A 64 6.48 22.27 3.43
N GLY A 65 6.74 21.63 2.30
CA GLY A 65 8.02 21.70 1.60
C GLY A 65 9.14 20.87 2.25
N GLU A 66 8.81 19.92 3.12
CA GLU A 66 9.79 19.04 3.77
C GLU A 66 10.27 17.92 2.83
N TYR A 67 9.38 17.48 1.94
CA TYR A 67 9.61 16.40 0.98
C TYR A 67 9.14 16.77 -0.42
N SER A 68 9.67 16.07 -1.44
CA SER A 68 9.25 16.21 -2.83
C SER A 68 7.93 15.46 -3.09
N PRO A 69 7.21 15.78 -4.18
CA PRO A 69 5.99 15.05 -4.58
C PRO A 69 6.16 13.53 -4.69
N LEU A 70 7.37 13.05 -5.01
CA LEU A 70 7.70 11.62 -5.04
C LEU A 70 7.44 10.93 -3.69
N TYR A 71 7.62 11.64 -2.57
CA TYR A 71 7.37 11.10 -1.24
C TYR A 71 5.90 10.78 -1.02
N TYR A 72 5.01 11.68 -1.43
CA TYR A 72 3.57 11.46 -1.39
C TYR A 72 3.18 10.26 -2.29
N HIS A 73 3.65 10.25 -3.54
CA HIS A 73 3.31 9.17 -4.47
C HIS A 73 3.82 7.80 -4.00
N MET A 74 4.95 7.73 -3.29
CA MET A 74 5.44 6.49 -2.69
C MET A 74 4.36 5.85 -1.80
N PHE A 75 3.75 6.60 -0.89
CA PHE A 75 2.69 6.08 -0.01
C PHE A 75 1.34 5.93 -0.72
N ARG A 76 0.98 6.85 -1.63
CA ARG A 76 -0.25 6.76 -2.44
C ARG A 76 -0.34 5.44 -3.20
N PHE A 77 0.79 4.99 -3.77
CA PHE A 77 0.91 3.74 -4.49
C PHE A 77 1.40 2.58 -3.60
N ARG A 78 1.31 2.73 -2.27
CA ARG A 78 1.60 1.70 -1.25
C ARG A 78 3.00 1.09 -1.35
N HIS A 79 3.97 1.88 -1.81
CA HIS A 79 5.37 1.51 -1.76
C HIS A 79 6.04 1.96 -0.46
N ASP A 80 7.03 1.20 -0.02
CA ASP A 80 8.05 1.67 0.89
C ASP A 80 9.32 2.08 0.11
N GLU A 81 10.34 2.58 0.81
CA GLU A 81 11.59 3.01 0.15
C GLU A 81 12.27 1.86 -0.61
N ALA A 82 12.17 0.61 -0.13
CA ALA A 82 12.81 -0.53 -0.77
C ALA A 82 12.08 -0.93 -2.05
N GLY A 83 10.76 -1.03 -1.99
CA GLY A 83 9.88 -1.37 -3.10
C GLY A 83 9.96 -0.35 -4.23
N LEU A 84 9.87 0.95 -3.91
CA LEU A 84 9.96 1.99 -4.94
C LEU A 84 11.36 2.05 -5.57
N ALA A 85 12.42 1.91 -4.76
CA ALA A 85 13.79 1.90 -5.29
C ALA A 85 14.02 0.72 -6.25
N MET A 86 13.51 -0.46 -5.90
CA MET A 86 13.56 -1.65 -6.75
C MET A 86 12.77 -1.46 -8.04
N ALA A 87 11.51 -1.01 -7.94
CA ALA A 87 10.63 -0.82 -9.10
C ALA A 87 11.19 0.23 -10.07
N ALA A 88 11.74 1.34 -9.58
CA ALA A 88 12.33 2.38 -10.41
C ALA A 88 13.78 2.08 -10.86
N GLY A 89 14.38 0.97 -10.41
CA GLY A 89 15.76 0.62 -10.75
C GLY A 89 16.78 1.67 -10.29
N VAL A 90 16.65 2.13 -9.04
CA VAL A 90 17.54 3.10 -8.39
C VAL A 90 18.02 2.56 -7.05
N TRP A 91 19.16 3.06 -6.58
CA TRP A 91 19.65 2.68 -5.26
C TRP A 91 18.82 3.36 -4.16
N LYS A 92 18.61 2.70 -3.02
CA LYS A 92 17.83 3.25 -1.89
C LYS A 92 18.34 4.63 -1.43
N TRP A 93 19.65 4.86 -1.43
CA TRP A 93 20.22 6.17 -1.09
C TRP A 93 19.93 7.24 -2.14
N GLN A 94 19.83 6.87 -3.43
CA GLN A 94 19.43 7.78 -4.50
C GLN A 94 17.97 8.16 -4.34
N LEU A 95 17.09 7.20 -4.07
CA LEU A 95 15.70 7.46 -3.75
C LEU A 95 15.59 8.46 -2.60
N ARG A 96 16.23 8.19 -1.45
CA ARG A 96 16.24 9.12 -0.30
C ARG A 96 16.71 10.53 -0.67
N ARG A 97 17.69 10.65 -1.57
CA ARG A 97 18.15 11.94 -2.08
C ARG A 97 17.07 12.61 -2.95
N HIS A 98 16.37 11.84 -3.80
CA HIS A 98 15.31 12.32 -4.68
C HIS A 98 13.99 12.63 -3.95
N LEU A 99 13.81 12.14 -2.72
CA LEU A 99 12.71 12.55 -1.83
C LEU A 99 12.88 13.98 -1.31
N ARG A 100 14.04 14.63 -1.49
CA ARG A 100 14.27 16.02 -1.11
C ARG A 100 13.75 16.98 -2.20
N PRO A 101 12.95 18.02 -1.87
CA PRO A 101 12.34 18.92 -2.84
C PRO A 101 13.34 19.56 -3.80
N GLU A 102 14.45 20.08 -3.27
CA GLU A 102 15.47 20.82 -4.01
C GLU A 102 16.29 19.95 -4.97
N ILE A 103 16.37 18.64 -4.70
CA ILE A 103 17.00 17.68 -5.60
C ILE A 103 16.00 17.24 -6.66
N PHE A 104 14.78 16.89 -6.24
CA PHE A 104 13.73 16.43 -7.14
C PHE A 104 13.44 17.44 -8.25
N ALA A 105 13.34 18.72 -7.91
CA ALA A 105 13.10 19.81 -8.85
C ALA A 105 14.18 19.94 -9.95
N LYS A 106 15.37 19.38 -9.74
CA LYS A 106 16.52 19.42 -10.66
C LYS A 106 16.75 18.10 -11.39
N LEU A 107 15.91 17.09 -11.16
CA LEU A 107 16.09 15.79 -11.80
C LEU A 107 15.84 15.89 -13.31
N PRO A 108 16.69 15.26 -14.13
CA PRO A 108 16.43 15.18 -15.55
C PRO A 108 15.22 14.29 -15.82
N ASP A 109 14.52 14.54 -16.93
CA ASP A 109 13.33 13.78 -17.31
C ASP A 109 13.58 12.27 -17.38
N LYS A 110 14.79 11.85 -17.78
CA LYS A 110 15.19 10.43 -17.77
C LYS A 110 15.06 9.77 -16.39
N THR A 111 15.36 10.50 -15.31
CA THR A 111 15.24 9.98 -13.94
C THR A 111 13.79 10.07 -13.45
N LEU A 112 13.08 11.14 -13.80
CA LEU A 112 11.65 11.27 -13.47
C LEU A 112 10.82 10.17 -14.15
N GLN A 113 11.14 9.82 -15.40
CA GLN A 113 10.48 8.76 -16.14
C GLN A 113 10.59 7.40 -15.45
N LYS A 114 11.73 7.08 -14.83
CA LYS A 114 11.88 5.83 -14.06
C LYS A 114 10.85 5.69 -12.94
N TYR A 115 10.58 6.79 -12.23
CA TYR A 115 9.58 6.80 -11.16
C TYR A 115 8.16 6.80 -11.72
N ALA A 116 7.92 7.57 -12.79
CA ALA A 116 6.65 7.61 -13.49
C ALA A 116 6.25 6.23 -14.02
N ASP A 117 7.18 5.51 -14.65
CA ASP A 117 6.98 4.15 -15.15
C ASP A 117 6.73 3.15 -14.00
N ALA A 118 7.50 3.23 -12.92
CA ALA A 118 7.35 2.37 -11.75
C ALA A 118 5.97 2.53 -11.07
N LEU A 119 5.46 3.77 -11.05
CA LEU A 119 4.17 4.13 -10.46
C LEU A 119 3.02 4.11 -11.46
N GLN A 120 3.30 3.83 -12.74
CA GLN A 120 2.34 3.83 -13.85
C GLN A 120 1.56 5.15 -14.01
N ILE A 121 2.23 6.29 -13.83
CA ILE A 121 1.69 7.64 -13.99
C ILE A 121 2.52 8.48 -14.96
N SER A 122 2.03 9.67 -15.33
CA SER A 122 2.82 10.61 -16.13
C SER A 122 3.85 11.37 -15.28
N ILE A 123 4.89 11.92 -15.91
CA ILE A 123 5.82 12.85 -15.23
C ILE A 123 5.09 14.07 -14.68
N ASP A 124 4.06 14.56 -15.39
CA ASP A 124 3.29 15.72 -14.94
C ASP A 124 2.49 15.41 -13.68
N GLU A 125 1.88 14.23 -13.60
CA GLU A 125 1.22 13.75 -12.38
C GLU A 125 2.23 13.51 -11.25
N LEU A 126 3.39 12.92 -11.55
CA LEU A 126 4.46 12.70 -10.58
C LEU A 126 4.93 14.02 -9.92
N LYS A 127 4.88 15.13 -10.66
CA LYS A 127 5.24 16.47 -10.17
C LYS A 127 4.12 17.15 -9.35
N ARG A 128 2.89 16.64 -9.41
CA ARG A 128 1.72 17.18 -8.69
C ARG A 128 1.48 16.38 -7.41
N THR A 129 0.88 17.04 -6.43
CA THR A 129 0.43 16.43 -5.16
C THR A 129 -1.08 16.32 -5.07
N ASP A 130 -1.76 16.74 -6.14
CA ASP A 130 -3.19 16.95 -6.17
C ASP A 130 -3.71 15.91 -7.15
N ALA A 131 -4.20 14.80 -6.60
CA ALA A 131 -5.11 13.94 -7.33
C ALA A 131 -6.45 14.68 -7.36
N ASP A 132 -6.80 15.24 -8.52
CA ASP A 132 -8.20 15.44 -8.88
C ASP A 132 -8.77 14.09 -9.34
#